data_AF-A0A7W1TK50-F1
#
_entry.id   AF-A0A7W1TK50-F1
#
_cell.length_a   1.000
_cell.length_b   1.000
_cell.length_c   1.000
_cell.angle_alpha   90.00
_cell.angle_beta   90.00
_cell.angle_gamma   90.00
#
_symmetry.space_group_name_H-M   'P 1'
#
loop_
_entity.id
_entity.type
_entity.pdbx_description
1 polymer ?
#
loop_
_entity_poly.entity_id
_entity_poly.type
_entity_poly.pdbx_seq_one_letter_code
_entity_poly.pdbx_strand_id
1 'polypeptide(L)' 'MEPVNELPDRLSQLMTWITDGWRVEEPILQRSMLHCRTGSICAFEVVVRRDDERRVIALMDDHAVQLWLEQANFHVLHI' A
#
# COMPACT_ATOMS: atom_id res chain seq x y z
N MET A 1 7.77 -5.43 -28.31
CA MET A 1 7.51 -4.82 -27.00
C MET A 1 6.19 -5.38 -26.55
N GLU A 2 6.21 -6.30 -25.59
CA GLU A 2 4.98 -6.84 -25.02
C GLU A 2 4.25 -5.74 -24.24
N PRO A 3 2.91 -5.73 -24.21
CA PRO A 3 2.18 -4.75 -23.42
C PRO A 3 2.58 -4.93 -21.97
N VAL A 4 3.06 -3.86 -21.33
CA VAL A 4 3.27 -3.84 -19.88
C VAL A 4 1.87 -4.00 -19.29
N ASN A 5 1.58 -5.24 -18.93
CA ASN A 5 0.32 -5.71 -18.40
C ASN A 5 -0.09 -4.74 -17.27
N GLU A 6 -1.08 -3.91 -17.54
CA GLU A 6 -1.69 -2.96 -16.61
C GLU A 6 -2.35 -3.78 -15.50
N LEU A 7 -1.54 -4.31 -14.58
CA LEU A 7 -2.04 -4.74 -13.29
C LEU A 7 -2.77 -3.52 -12.70
N PRO A 8 -4.02 -3.67 -12.23
CA PRO A 8 -4.73 -2.55 -11.64
C PRO A 8 -3.88 -1.93 -10.55
N ASP A 9 -3.73 -0.60 -10.63
CA ASP A 9 -3.06 0.25 -9.65
C ASP A 9 -3.45 -0.23 -8.24
N ARG A 10 -2.46 -0.69 -7.46
CA ARG A 10 -2.69 -1.33 -6.15
C ARG A 10 -3.40 -0.38 -5.18
N LEU A 11 -3.16 0.92 -5.30
CA LEU A 11 -3.88 1.94 -4.56
C LEU A 11 -5.38 1.95 -4.94
N SER A 12 -5.70 1.89 -6.23
CA SER A 12 -7.09 1.76 -6.72
C SER A 12 -7.78 0.49 -6.22
N GLN A 13 -7.06 -0.64 -6.15
CA GLN A 13 -7.58 -1.87 -5.54
C GLN A 13 -7.89 -1.67 -4.05
N LEU A 14 -7.00 -1.04 -3.30
CA LEU A 14 -7.22 -0.74 -1.89
C LEU A 14 -8.43 0.20 -1.70
N MET A 15 -8.54 1.24 -2.51
CA MET A 15 -9.68 2.17 -2.47
C MET A 15 -11.01 1.49 -2.78
N THR A 16 -11.00 0.50 -3.68
CA THR A 16 -12.18 -0.35 -3.96
C THR A 16 -12.58 -1.13 -2.71
N TRP A 17 -11.62 -1.78 -2.02
CA TRP A 17 -11.91 -2.48 -0.78
C TRP A 17 -12.44 -1.54 0.32
N ILE A 18 -11.84 -0.37 0.49
CA ILE A 18 -12.31 0.61 1.49
C ILE A 18 -13.77 1.03 1.19
N THR A 19 -14.10 1.23 -0.08
CA THR A 19 -15.47 1.56 -0.52
C THR A 19 -16.44 0.40 -0.28
N ASP A 20 -15.97 -0.84 -0.43
CA ASP A 20 -16.71 -2.08 -0.12
C ASP A 20 -16.82 -2.35 1.40
N GLY A 21 -16.40 -1.42 2.25
CA GLY A 21 -16.55 -1.49 3.71
C GLY A 21 -15.37 -2.16 4.44
N TRP A 22 -14.26 -2.40 3.77
CA TRP A 22 -13.03 -2.82 4.44
C TRP A 22 -12.42 -1.66 5.22
N ARG A 23 -11.74 -1.97 6.32
CA ARG A 23 -11.05 -0.98 7.15
C ARG A 23 -9.56 -1.27 7.19
N VAL A 24 -8.76 -0.22 7.05
CA VAL A 24 -7.31 -0.30 7.22
C VAL A 24 -7.00 -0.56 8.70
N GLU A 25 -6.14 -1.53 8.98
CA GLU A 25 -5.56 -1.76 10.30
C GLU A 25 -4.29 -0.92 10.44
N GLU A 26 -4.21 -0.15 11.53
CA GLU A 26 -3.02 0.62 11.89
C GLU A 26 -2.17 -0.12 12.94
N PRO A 27 -0.85 0.10 12.97
CA PRO A 27 -0.07 0.97 12.08
C PRO A 27 0.23 0.34 10.70
N ILE A 28 0.40 1.18 9.69
CA ILE A 28 0.90 0.76 8.37
C ILE A 28 2.42 0.59 8.45
N LEU A 29 2.96 -0.49 7.90
CA LEU A 29 4.40 -0.77 7.97
C LEU A 29 5.07 -0.34 6.66
N GLN A 30 6.11 0.49 6.72
CA GLN A 30 6.99 0.74 5.57
C GLN A 30 8.19 -0.21 5.63
N ARG A 31 8.39 -1.00 4.57
CA ARG A 31 9.45 -2.00 4.44
C ARG A 31 10.35 -1.70 3.25
N SER A 32 11.66 -1.90 3.42
CA SER A 32 12.60 -1.93 2.30
C SER A 32 12.43 -3.24 1.51
N MET A 33 11.97 -3.17 0.26
CA MET A 33 11.81 -4.33 -0.62
C MET A 33 13.11 -4.74 -1.31
N LEU A 34 13.97 -3.78 -1.65
CA LEU A 34 15.21 -4.03 -2.38
C LEU A 34 16.25 -2.95 -2.04
N HIS A 35 17.48 -3.36 -1.71
CA HIS A 35 18.62 -2.45 -1.61
C HIS A 35 19.44 -2.51 -2.90
N CYS A 36 19.42 -1.44 -3.69
CA CYS A 36 20.26 -1.27 -4.86
C CYS A 36 21.42 -0.32 -4.56
N ARG A 37 22.48 -0.36 -5.39
CA ARG A 37 23.60 0.60 -5.33
C ARG A 37 23.17 2.08 -5.41
N THR A 38 21.98 2.35 -5.94
CA THR A 38 21.42 3.69 -6.14
C THR A 38 20.36 4.08 -5.10
N GLY A 39 20.03 3.20 -4.15
CA GLY A 39 19.02 3.46 -3.12
C GLY A 39 18.19 2.23 -2.76
N SER A 40 17.30 2.40 -1.78
CA SER A 40 16.34 1.38 -1.36
C SER A 40 15.00 1.62 -2.05
N ILE A 41 14.37 0.56 -2.58
CA ILE A 41 12.96 0.60 -2.97
C ILE A 41 12.15 0.27 -1.73
N CYS A 42 11.28 1.18 -1.31
CA CYS A 42 10.39 1.01 -0.17
C CYS A 42 8.96 0.72 -0.62
N ALA A 43 8.20 0.11 0.27
CA ALA A 43 6.77 -0.10 0.10
C ALA A 43 6.04 -0.12 1.43
N PHE A 44 4.77 0.25 1.38
CA PHE A 44 3.86 0.21 2.51
C PHE A 44 3.06 -1.08 2.49
N GLU A 45 3.18 -1.88 3.54
CA GLU A 45 2.34 -3.04 3.81
C GLU A 45 1.09 -2.56 4.53
N VAL A 46 -0.01 -2.47 3.77
CA VAL A 46 -1.31 -2.09 4.29
C VAL A 46 -2.12 -3.34 4.55
N VAL A 47 -2.60 -3.46 5.78
CA VAL A 47 -3.52 -4.53 6.16
C VAL A 47 -4.93 -3.99 6.16
N VAL A 48 -5.86 -4.72 5.59
CA VAL A 48 -7.30 -4.42 5.64
C VAL A 48 -8.08 -5.57 6.27
N ARG A 49 -9.13 -5.23 7.01
CA ARG A 49 -10.03 -6.18 7.65
C ARG A 49 -11.48 -5.87 7.30
N ARG A 50 -12.27 -6.93 7.09
CA ARG A 50 -13.73 -6.88 7.01
C ARG A 50 -14.29 -8.14 7.68
N ASP A 51 -15.12 -7.96 8.70
CA ASP A 51 -15.63 -9.05 9.53
C ASP A 51 -14.49 -9.92 10.08
N ASP A 52 -14.46 -11.22 9.77
CA ASP A 52 -13.40 -12.17 10.14
C ASP A 52 -12.31 -12.32 9.07
N GLU A 53 -12.41 -11.59 7.95
CA GLU A 53 -11.45 -11.66 6.84
C GLU A 53 -10.38 -10.57 6.96
N ARG A 54 -9.12 -10.96 6.72
CA ARG A 54 -7.95 -10.08 6.73
C ARG A 54 -7.17 -10.24 5.43
N ARG A 55 -6.81 -9.14 4.79
CA ARG A 55 -6.00 -9.11 3.56
C ARG A 55 -4.84 -8.14 3.71
N VAL A 56 -3.77 -8.40 2.96
CA VAL A 56 -2.57 -7.56 2.93
C VAL A 56 -2.34 -7.10 1.50
N ILE A 57 -2.01 -5.82 1.33
CA ILE A 57 -1.62 -5.24 0.06
C ILE A 57 -0.36 -4.41 0.24
N ALA A 58 0.61 -4.65 -0.64
CA ALA A 58 1.82 -3.83 -0.71
C ALA A 58 1.57 -2.68 -1.69
N LEU A 59 1.76 -1.45 -1.23
CA LEU A 59 1.73 -0.24 -2.04
C LEU A 59 3.16 0.25 -2.24
N MET A 60 3.54 0.59 -3.46
CA MET A 60 4.84 1.17 -3.72
C MET A 60 4.95 2.54 -3.03
N ASP A 61 6.15 2.89 -2.59
CA ASP A 61 6.42 4.21 -2.04
C ASP A 61 6.53 5.27 -3.15
N ASP A 62 5.39 5.54 -3.79
CA ASP A 62 5.23 6.59 -4.79
C ASP A 62 4.43 7.78 -4.24
N HIS A 63 4.45 8.88 -4.99
CA HIS A 63 3.85 10.15 -4.58
C HIS A 63 2.33 10.04 -4.34
N ALA A 64 1.60 9.22 -5.10
CA ALA A 64 0.16 9.08 -4.92
C ALA A 64 -0.17 8.34 -3.62
N VAL A 65 0.60 7.30 -3.31
CA VAL A 65 0.47 6.54 -2.06
C VAL A 65 0.83 7.39 -0.86
N GLN A 66 1.93 8.16 -0.92
CA GLN A 66 2.32 9.09 0.15
C GLN A 66 1.22 10.12 0.44
N LEU A 67 0.70 10.78 -0.60
CA LEU A 67 -0.39 11.74 -0.45
C LEU A 67 -1.63 11.11 0.17
N TRP A 68 -2.00 9.89 -0.24
CA TRP A 68 -3.14 9.19 0.35
C TRP A 68 -2.94 8.90 1.84
N LEU A 69 -1.75 8.40 2.23
CA LEU A 69 -1.40 8.13 3.63
C LEU A 69 -1.47 9.41 4.49
N GLU A 70 -0.94 10.52 3.97
CA GLU A 70 -0.96 11.83 4.64
C GLU A 70 -2.38 12.38 4.79
N GLN A 71 -3.19 12.34 3.73
CA GLN A 71 -4.57 12.83 3.75
C GLN A 71 -5.46 12.03 4.69
N ALA A 72 -5.25 10.71 4.76
CA ALA A 72 -5.96 9.83 5.68
C ALA A 72 -5.42 9.88 7.12
N ASN A 73 -4.28 10.56 7.34
CA ASN A 73 -3.62 10.69 8.63
C ASN A 73 -3.32 9.34 9.31
N PHE A 74 -2.85 8.36 8.53
CA PHE A 74 -2.48 7.05 9.05
C PHE A 74 -1.14 7.08 9.78
N HIS A 75 -1.02 6.32 10.86
CA HIS A 75 0.25 6.11 11.54
C HIS A 75 1.11 5.09 10.77
N VAL A 76 2.26 5.55 10.29
CA VAL A 76 3.24 4.73 9.57
C VAL A 76 4.43 4.39 10.48
N LEU A 77 4.79 3.12 10.54
CA LEU A 77 6.00 2.63 11.19
C LEU A 77 7.06 2.24 10.16
N HIS A 78 8.25 2.80 10.28
CA HIS A 78 9.41 2.47 9.47
C HIS A 78 10.15 1.29 10.12
N ILE A 79 10.29 0.18 9.40
CA ILE A 79 10.94 -1.04 9.91
C ILE A 79 12.10 -1.51 9.03
#